data_AF-A0A1Q3M6V2-F1
#
_entry.id   AF-A0A1Q3M6V2-F1
#
_cell.length_a   1.000
_cell.length_b   1.000
_cell.length_c   1.000
_cell.angle_alpha   90.00
_cell.angle_beta   90.00
_cell.angle_gamma   90.00
#
_symmetry.space_group_name_H-M   'P 1'
#
loop_
_entity.id
_entity.type
_entity.pdbx_description
1 polymer ?
#
loop_
_entity_poly.entity_id
_entity_poly.type
_entity_poly.pdbx_seq_one_letter_code
_entity_poly.pdbx_strand_id
1 'polypeptide(L)' 'MTIITLKDINTGEKLRVRSFIDPVVNSFDCQYVQIEQKIRWVYEFNGEDVHPEFHDVLNLQEPKRFVGREHIIDMIE' A
#
# COMPACT_ATOMS: atom_id res chain seq x y z
N MET A 1 -5.20 -1.39 -10.00
CA MET A 1 -5.18 -2.15 -8.74
C MET A 1 -3.86 -2.90 -8.74
N THR A 2 -2.93 -2.49 -7.90
CA THR A 2 -1.60 -3.10 -7.75
C THR A 2 -1.62 -4.05 -6.56
N ILE A 3 -1.04 -5.24 -6.72
CA ILE A 3 -0.85 -6.21 -5.64
C ILE A 3 0.65 -6.34 -5.39
N ILE A 4 1.06 -6.27 -4.13
CA ILE A 4 2.44 -6.44 -3.71
C ILE A 4 2.53 -7.68 -2.82
N THR A 5 3.44 -8.58 -3.14
CA THR A 5 3.81 -9.70 -2.28
C THR A 5 4.98 -9.29 -1.42
N LEU A 6 4.74 -9.22 -0.12
CA LEU A 6 5.74 -9.06 0.92
C LEU A 6 6.22 -10.43 1.38
N LYS A 7 7.52 -10.57 1.61
CA LYS A 7 8.11 -11.77 2.19
C LYS A 7 8.74 -11.41 3.52
N ASP A 8 8.39 -12.15 4.57
CA ASP A 8 9.04 -12.05 5.87
C ASP A 8 10.49 -12.56 5.76
N ILE A 9 11.44 -11.80 6.28
CA ILE A 9 12.87 -12.12 6.18
C ILE A 9 13.30 -13.21 7.17
N ASN A 10 12.56 -13.39 8.27
CA ASN A 10 12.84 -14.31 9.35
C ASN A 10 12.17 -15.68 9.12
N THR A 11 10.88 -15.69 8.79
CA THR A 11 10.08 -16.92 8.59
C THR A 11 10.03 -17.34 7.13
N GLY A 12 10.28 -16.41 6.19
CA GLY A 12 10.10 -16.66 4.76
C GLY A 12 8.64 -16.69 4.31
N GLU A 13 7.69 -16.41 5.21
CA GLU A 13 6.28 -16.36 4.89
C GLU A 13 5.96 -15.24 3.91
N LYS A 14 4.93 -15.44 3.10
CA LYS A 14 4.51 -14.49 2.07
C LYS A 14 3.17 -13.88 2.45
N LEU A 15 3.12 -12.56 2.48
CA LEU A 15 1.94 -11.75 2.73
C LEU A 15 1.59 -10.99 1.46
N ARG A 16 0.32 -10.93 1.10
CA ARG A 16 -0.14 -10.15 -0.05
C ARG A 16 -0.86 -8.91 0.43
N VAL A 17 -0.48 -7.77 -0.11
CA VAL A 17 -1.14 -6.48 0.12
C VAL A 17 -1.66 -5.96 -1.20
N ARG A 18 -2.86 -5.38 -1.19
CA ARG A 18 -3.53 -4.85 -2.37
C ARG A 18 -3.77 -3.36 -2.19
N SER A 19 -3.57 -2.61 -3.26
CA SER A 19 -3.87 -1.18 -3.29
C SER A 19 -5.33 -0.93 -3.62
N PHE A 20 -5.93 -0.04 -2.84
CA PHE A 20 -7.21 0.60 -3.08
C PHE A 20 -6.98 2.08 -3.32
N ILE A 21 -7.75 2.64 -4.24
CA ILE A 21 -7.78 4.09 -4.44
C ILE A 21 -9.00 4.58 -3.68
N ASP A 22 -8.76 5.26 -2.56
CA ASP A 22 -9.81 5.96 -1.84
C ASP A 22 -9.92 7.37 -2.44
N PRO A 23 -11.05 7.73 -3.07
CA PRO A 23 -11.26 9.09 -3.56
C PRO A 23 -11.49 10.01 -2.36
N VAL A 24 -10.52 10.86 -2.06
CA VAL A 24 -10.70 11.91 -1.05
C VAL A 24 -11.19 13.15 -1.79
N VAL A 25 -12.47 13.47 -1.59
CA VAL A 25 -13.06 14.71 -2.10
C VAL A 25 -12.75 15.82 -1.10
N ASN A 26 -11.70 16.60 -1.36
CA ASN A 26 -11.47 17.84 -0.64
C ASN A 26 -12.31 18.94 -1.34
N SER A 27 -13.46 19.28 -0.76
CA SER A 27 -14.25 20.43 -1.22
C SER A 27 -13.62 21.72 -0.68
N PHE A 28 -12.79 22.37 -1.49
CA PHE A 28 -12.38 23.76 -1.26
C PHE A 28 -13.23 24.68 -2.14
N ASP A 29 -13.90 25.63 -1.49
CA ASP A 29 -14.56 26.82 -2.06
C ASP A 29 -15.18 26.71 -3.47
N CYS A 30 -16.52 26.55 -3.49
CA CYS A 30 -17.52 26.90 -4.51
C CYS A 30 -17.26 26.84 -6.04
N GLN A 31 -16.10 26.46 -6.58
CA GLN A 31 -15.87 26.38 -8.02
C GLN A 31 -14.78 25.40 -8.48
N TYR A 32 -13.98 24.81 -7.57
CA TYR A 32 -12.94 23.84 -7.94
C TYR A 32 -12.93 22.62 -7.00
N VAL A 33 -13.39 21.47 -7.50
CA VAL A 33 -13.25 20.19 -6.80
C VAL A 33 -11.87 19.62 -7.09
N GLN A 34 -11.00 19.59 -6.09
CA GLN A 34 -9.73 18.87 -6.19
C GLN A 34 -9.93 17.47 -5.63
N ILE A 35 -9.94 16.47 -6.52
CA ILE A 35 -10.03 15.06 -6.13
C ILE A 35 -8.60 14.58 -5.87
N GLU A 36 -8.23 14.46 -4.61
CA GLU A 36 -6.98 13.80 -4.24
C GLU A 36 -7.22 12.29 -4.19
N GLN A 37 -6.50 11.55 -5.02
CA GLN A 37 -6.54 10.09 -5.01
C GLN A 37 -5.48 9.59 -4.04
N LYS A 38 -5.91 9.11 -2.87
CA LYS A 38 -4.98 8.51 -1.90
C LYS A 38 -4.96 7.00 -2.11
N ILE A 39 -3.77 6.46 -2.36
CA ILE A 39 -3.57 5.02 -2.42
C ILE A 39 -3.53 4.50 -0.99
N ARG A 40 -4.42 3.57 -0.68
CA ARG A 40 -4.54 2.85 0.57
C ARG A 40 -4.11 1.41 0.34
N TRP A 41 -3.38 0.83 1.28
CA TRP A 41 -2.93 -0.55 1.18
C TRP A 41 -3.63 -1.39 2.24
N VAL A 42 -4.14 -2.55 1.85
CA VAL A 42 -4.78 -3.50 2.77
C VAL A 42 -4.22 -4.90 2.57
N TYR A 43 -4.13 -5.67 3.63
CA TYR A 43 -3.75 -7.07 3.59
C TYR A 43 -4.85 -7.92 2.93
N GLU A 44 -4.47 -8.84 2.05
CA GLU A 44 -5.43 -9.68 1.32
C GLU A 44 -6.12 -10.72 2.22
N PHE A 45 -5.41 -11.21 3.25
CA PHE A 45 -5.87 -12.34 4.07
C PHE A 45 -7.01 -11.97 5.04
N ASN A 46 -6.98 -10.75 5.61
CA ASN A 46 -7.96 -10.27 6.59
C ASN A 46 -8.67 -8.98 6.14
N GLY A 47 -8.20 -8.32 5.08
CA GLY A 47 -8.73 -7.03 4.65
C GLY A 47 -8.37 -5.87 5.58
N GLU A 48 -7.47 -6.08 6.55
CA GLU A 48 -7.03 -5.02 7.46
C GLU A 48 -6.11 -4.03 6.74
N ASP A 49 -6.14 -2.79 7.20
CA ASP A 49 -5.25 -1.75 6.72
C ASP A 49 -3.79 -2.04 7.03
N VAL A 50 -2.95 -1.88 6.02
CA VAL A 50 -1.51 -1.84 6.23
C VAL A 50 -1.18 -0.57 7.00
N HIS A 51 -0.24 -0.67 7.93
CA HIS A 51 0.17 0.48 8.75
C HIS A 51 0.66 1.65 7.86
N PRO A 52 0.25 2.90 8.12
CA PRO A 52 0.58 4.06 7.28
C PRO A 52 2.09 4.27 7.06
N GLU A 53 2.93 3.85 8.02
CA GLU A 53 4.39 3.96 7.91
C GLU A 53 4.97 3.19 6.72
N PHE A 54 4.27 2.17 6.24
CA PHE A 54 4.67 1.35 5.10
C PHE A 54 4.13 1.87 3.78
N HIS A 55 3.15 2.77 3.80
CA HIS A 55 2.48 3.25 2.58
C HIS A 55 3.47 3.95 1.66
N ASP A 56 4.40 4.74 2.19
CA ASP A 56 5.41 5.42 1.39
C ASP A 56 6.28 4.42 0.62
N VAL A 57 6.72 3.34 1.27
CA VAL A 57 7.54 2.30 0.62
C VAL A 57 6.72 1.53 -0.41
N LEU A 58 5.48 1.18 -0.09
CA LEU A 58 4.58 0.45 -0.99
C LEU A 58 4.19 1.29 -2.21
N ASN A 59 4.03 2.61 -2.04
CA ASN A 59 3.72 3.56 -3.10
C ASN A 59 4.87 3.70 -4.11
N LEU A 60 6.12 3.43 -3.69
CA LEU A 60 7.26 3.42 -4.61
C LEU A 60 7.24 2.21 -5.55
N GLN A 61 6.52 1.13 -5.19
CA GLN A 61 6.36 -0.08 -6.00
C GLN A 61 7.71 -0.60 -6.53
N GLU A 62 8.73 -0.62 -5.67
CA GLU A 62 10.08 -1.04 -6.03
C GLU A 62 10.37 -2.44 -5.46
N PRO A 63 10.75 -3.43 -6.28
CA PRO A 63 11.05 -4.76 -5.80
C PRO A 63 12.31 -4.78 -4.93
N LYS A 64 12.40 -5.76 -4.04
CA LYS A 64 13.52 -5.94 -3.09
C LYS A 64 13.71 -4.81 -2.08
N ARG A 65 12.70 -3.97 -1.90
CA ARG A 65 12.72 -2.90 -0.90
C ARG A 65 12.21 -3.40 0.45
N PHE A 66 12.83 -2.93 1.52
CA PHE A 66 12.44 -3.28 2.88
C PHE A 66 11.17 -2.53 3.28
N VAL A 67 10.19 -3.27 3.76
CA VAL A 67 8.96 -2.76 4.36
C VAL A 67 9.06 -2.99 5.86
N GLY A 68 9.35 -1.90 6.59
CA GLY A 68 9.70 -1.99 8.01
C GLY A 68 11.03 -2.72 8.22
N ARG A 69 11.12 -3.50 9.30
CA ARG A 69 12.32 -4.26 9.67
C ARG A 69 12.26 -5.74 9.32
N GLU A 70 11.08 -6.24 8.98
CA GLU A 70 10.80 -7.68 8.93
C GLU A 70 10.35 -8.16 7.55
N HIS A 71 9.98 -7.26 6.64
CA HIS A 71 9.44 -7.64 5.34
C HIS A 71 10.25 -7.05 4.18
N ILE A 72 10.27 -7.76 3.05
CA ILE A 72 10.83 -7.30 1.78
C ILE A 72 9.80 -7.47 0.66
N ILE A 73 9.78 -6.54 -0.30
CA ILE A 73 8.96 -6.68 -1.50
C ILE A 73 9.55 -7.78 -2.39
N ASP A 74 8.85 -8.91 -2.52
CA ASP A 74 9.25 -10.07 -3.32
C ASP A 74 8.77 -9.94 -4.77
N MET A 75 7.50 -9.55 -4.95
CA MET A 75 6.85 -9.48 -6.26
C MET A 75 5.81 -8.35 -6.30
N ILE A 76 5.61 -7.77 -7.48
CA ILE A 76 4.62 -6.72 -7.74
C ILE A 76 3.82 -7.16 -8.96
N GLU A 77 2.49 -7.14 -8.85
CA GLU A 77 1.49 -7.56 -9.84
C GLU A 77 0.56 -6.39 -10.21
#